data_AF-A0A8C6YLH1-F1
#
_entry.id   AF-A0A8C6YLH1-F1
#
_cell.length_a   1.000
_cell.length_b   1.000
_cell.length_c   1.000
_cell.angle_alpha   90.00
_cell.angle_beta   90.00
_cell.angle_gamma   90.00
#
_symmetry.space_group_name_H-M   'P 1'
#
loop_
_entity.id
_entity.type
_entity.pdbx_description
1 polymer ?
#
loop_
_entity_poly.entity_id
_entity_poly.type
_entity_poly.pdbx_seq_one_letter_code
_entity_poly.pdbx_strand_id
1 'polypeptide(L)'
;MELPRLLLLLALGTGRAVGLGERAGGAAGSGGSPPPPPTATQLPYVPRAPPQPLAGRVTATTFALDKPFCVFDGHVRASDSVWLAVTFANATAAFRNPPSAAAIPPYGRLRAALAYMTLEAPAGAYACPARSPGVLRVGSDTTCGAQRGPAACNGPLPSPGPYRVKFLVLGPRGPVAETQWSEPVGLRQAHMVPVTPSGRSAGMIVLTSILSILFAVLLACLVALLVTCSSVFSTKADAVSVRRYNTHHVYDQPAARL
;
A
#
# COMPACT_ATOMS: atom_id res chain seq x y z
N MET A 1 -10.21 32.64 -41.36
CA MET A 1 -11.63 32.28 -41.39
C MET A 1 -12.07 32.22 -39.92
N GLU A 2 -12.25 33.39 -39.32
CA GLU A 2 -13.51 34.16 -39.25
C GLU A 2 -14.42 33.63 -38.13
N LEU A 3 -14.42 34.38 -37.02
CA LEU A 3 -15.46 34.43 -36.00
C LEU A 3 -16.51 35.46 -36.45
N PRO A 4 -17.79 35.34 -36.07
CA PRO A 4 -18.39 36.43 -35.26
C PRO A 4 -19.34 35.89 -34.16
N ARG A 5 -19.40 36.46 -32.94
CA ARG A 5 -20.16 37.68 -32.50
C ARG A 5 -21.64 37.61 -32.95
N LEU A 6 -22.68 37.74 -32.11
CA LEU A 6 -22.98 38.87 -31.20
C LEU A 6 -24.35 38.70 -30.46
N LEU A 7 -24.48 39.40 -29.31
CA LEU A 7 -25.68 40.06 -28.70
C LEU A 7 -26.83 39.20 -28.06
N LEU A 8 -27.07 39.22 -26.74
CA LEU A 8 -27.63 40.26 -25.80
C LEU A 8 -29.17 40.24 -25.71
N LEU A 9 -29.72 40.10 -24.50
CA LEU A 9 -30.92 40.85 -24.08
C LEU A 9 -31.04 40.88 -22.54
N LEU A 10 -30.94 42.09 -22.01
CA LEU A 10 -31.23 42.52 -20.65
C LEU A 10 -32.75 42.51 -20.41
N ALA A 11 -33.18 42.19 -19.19
CA ALA A 11 -34.49 42.59 -18.69
C ALA A 11 -34.31 43.28 -17.32
N LEU A 12 -34.49 44.60 -17.35
CA LEU A 12 -34.70 45.46 -16.20
C LEU A 12 -36.11 45.24 -15.62
N GLY A 13 -36.22 45.20 -14.30
CA GLY A 13 -37.48 45.21 -13.57
C GLY A 13 -37.35 46.03 -12.31
N THR A 14 -37.69 47.31 -12.41
CA THR A 14 -37.75 48.33 -11.35
C THR A 14 -38.95 48.13 -10.42
N GLY A 15 -38.76 48.37 -9.12
CA GLY A 15 -39.86 48.52 -8.15
C GLY A 15 -39.39 49.19 -6.84
N ARG A 16 -39.54 50.51 -6.75
CA ARG A 16 -39.65 51.30 -5.49
C ARG A 16 -40.91 50.84 -4.74
N ALA A 17 -41.09 50.92 -3.42
CA ALA A 17 -40.98 52.11 -2.57
C ALA A 17 -41.27 51.74 -1.08
N VAL A 18 -40.74 52.57 -0.16
CA VAL A 18 -41.30 53.00 1.15
C VAL A 18 -41.52 51.89 2.20
N GLY A 19 -41.04 51.94 3.44
CA GLY A 19 -40.54 53.01 4.30
C GLY A 19 -41.24 52.86 5.66
N LEU A 20 -40.48 52.77 6.77
CA LEU A 20 -40.88 53.17 8.12
C LEU A 20 -39.75 52.80 9.09
N GLY A 21 -39.23 53.81 9.78
CA GLY A 21 -38.25 53.61 10.84
C GLY A 21 -38.92 53.12 12.11
N GLU A 22 -38.19 52.34 12.89
CA GLU A 22 -38.40 52.28 14.32
C GLU A 22 -37.04 52.19 15.03
N ARG A 23 -36.85 53.10 15.97
CA ARG A 23 -35.64 53.35 16.74
C ARG A 23 -35.93 52.97 18.19
N ALA A 24 -35.39 51.85 18.65
CA ALA A 24 -35.15 51.51 20.07
C ALA A 24 -34.47 50.13 20.08
N GLY A 25 -33.47 49.80 20.88
CA GLY A 25 -32.80 50.48 21.98
C GLY A 25 -31.49 49.72 22.24
N GLY A 26 -30.53 50.40 22.85
CA GLY A 26 -29.22 49.85 23.14
C GLY A 26 -29.29 48.70 24.15
N ALA A 27 -28.52 47.65 23.86
CA ALA A 27 -27.88 46.85 24.89
C ALA A 27 -26.39 46.83 24.53
N ALA A 28 -25.62 47.69 25.20
CA ALA A 28 -24.17 47.62 25.21
C ALA A 28 -23.78 46.30 25.90
N GLY A 29 -23.68 45.24 25.10
CA GLY A 29 -23.06 43.99 25.51
C GLY A 29 -21.58 44.26 25.78
N SER A 30 -21.20 44.16 27.04
CA SER A 30 -19.82 44.20 27.51
C SER A 30 -18.91 43.40 26.58
N GLY A 31 -17.96 44.09 25.95
CA GLY A 31 -16.88 43.50 25.17
C GLY A 31 -15.95 42.67 26.05
N GLY A 32 -16.41 41.49 26.45
CA GLY A 32 -15.52 40.43 26.88
C GLY A 32 -14.70 40.00 25.66
N SER A 33 -13.38 40.14 25.74
CA SER A 33 -12.49 39.51 24.77
C SER A 33 -12.88 38.03 24.66
N PRO A 34 -12.89 37.42 23.45
CA PRO A 34 -13.15 36.00 23.33
C PRO A 34 -12.20 35.24 24.26
N PRO A 35 -12.68 34.20 24.98
CA PRO A 35 -11.82 33.44 25.86
C PRO A 35 -10.60 32.96 25.07
N PRO A 36 -9.39 33.00 25.66
CA PRO A 36 -8.20 32.49 24.99
C PRO A 36 -8.47 31.06 24.50
N PRO A 37 -7.98 30.69 23.31
CA PRO A 37 -8.21 29.36 22.78
C PRO A 37 -7.79 28.32 23.83
N PRO A 38 -8.60 27.27 24.05
CA PRO A 38 -8.28 26.25 25.04
C PRO A 38 -6.90 25.70 24.71
N THR A 39 -5.94 25.94 25.61
CA THR A 39 -4.58 25.45 25.48
C THR A 39 -4.56 24.05 26.03
N ALA A 40 -4.07 23.09 25.24
CA ALA A 40 -4.03 21.69 25.65
C ALA A 40 -3.10 21.50 26.87
N THR A 41 -3.48 20.61 27.78
CA THR A 41 -2.62 20.23 28.91
C THR A 41 -1.42 19.43 28.42
N GLN A 42 -0.21 19.89 28.72
CA GLN A 42 1.02 19.20 28.36
C GLN A 42 1.30 18.01 29.30
N LEU A 43 1.30 16.80 28.76
CA LEU A 43 1.58 15.55 29.47
C LEU A 43 3.08 15.19 29.39
N PRO A 44 3.68 14.65 30.47
CA PRO A 44 5.10 14.30 30.55
C PRO A 44 5.40 12.94 29.89
N TYR A 45 4.93 12.73 28.66
CA TYR A 45 5.20 11.54 27.87
C TYR A 45 5.91 11.93 26.58
N VAL A 46 6.93 11.16 26.19
CA VAL A 46 7.66 11.33 24.93
C VAL A 46 7.40 10.09 24.07
N PRO A 47 6.72 10.23 22.92
CA PRO A 47 6.55 9.12 21.99
C PRO A 47 7.91 8.61 21.53
N ARG A 48 8.07 7.29 21.49
CA ARG A 48 9.33 6.65 21.11
C ARG A 48 9.09 5.42 20.27
N ALA A 49 10.09 5.06 19.50
CA ALA A 49 10.09 3.80 18.78
C ALA A 49 10.28 2.63 19.77
N PRO A 50 9.60 1.49 19.56
CA PRO A 50 9.69 0.35 20.46
C PRO A 50 11.14 -0.11 20.64
N PRO A 51 11.56 -0.47 21.86
CA PRO A 51 12.92 -0.94 22.12
C PRO A 51 13.17 -2.35 21.57
N GLN A 52 12.11 -3.14 21.36
CA GLN A 52 12.24 -4.51 20.85
C GLN A 52 12.74 -4.51 19.40
N PRO A 53 13.54 -5.51 18.99
CA PRO A 53 13.97 -5.66 17.62
C PRO A 53 12.79 -6.05 16.73
N LEU A 54 12.14 -5.05 16.13
CA LEU A 54 11.08 -5.24 15.14
C LEU A 54 11.65 -5.22 13.72
N ALA A 55 11.34 -6.27 12.96
CA ALA A 55 11.48 -6.22 11.50
C ALA A 55 10.65 -5.05 10.95
N GLY A 56 11.25 -4.22 10.11
CA GLY A 56 10.59 -3.03 9.60
C GLY A 56 10.22 -2.00 10.68
N ARG A 57 10.93 -1.95 11.82
CA ARG A 57 10.82 -0.86 12.82
C ARG A 57 10.91 0.51 12.18
N VAL A 58 11.79 0.64 11.18
CA VAL A 58 11.92 1.79 10.29
C VAL A 58 12.13 1.25 8.86
N THR A 59 11.35 1.73 7.91
CA THR A 59 11.48 1.44 6.47
C THR A 59 11.75 2.73 5.69
N ALA A 60 11.63 2.69 4.36
CA ALA A 60 11.77 3.89 3.53
C ALA A 60 10.61 4.88 3.66
N THR A 61 9.43 4.43 4.10
CA THR A 61 8.20 5.23 4.14
C THR A 61 7.41 5.08 5.43
N THR A 62 7.90 4.28 6.40
CA THR A 62 7.16 3.97 7.64
C THR A 62 8.09 3.85 8.83
N PHE A 63 7.54 4.06 10.03
CA PHE A 63 8.20 3.73 11.29
C PHE A 63 7.19 3.26 12.34
N ALA A 64 7.68 2.54 13.35
CA ALA A 64 6.89 2.04 14.47
C ALA A 64 7.08 2.91 15.72
N LEU A 65 6.00 3.09 16.47
CA LEU A 65 5.94 3.76 17.79
C LEU A 65 5.35 2.82 18.84
N ASP A 66 5.73 3.00 20.09
CA ASP A 66 5.00 2.43 21.22
C ASP A 66 3.56 2.97 21.23
N LYS A 67 2.58 2.11 21.54
CA LYS A 67 1.23 2.58 21.86
C LYS A 67 1.26 3.38 23.18
N PRO A 68 0.57 4.53 23.27
CA PRO A 68 0.58 5.40 24.44
C PRO A 68 -0.38 4.88 25.53
N PHE A 69 -0.28 3.60 25.89
CA PHE A 69 -1.11 3.04 26.97
C PHE A 69 -0.84 3.79 28.28
N CYS A 70 -1.90 4.01 29.06
CA CYS A 70 -1.85 4.64 30.37
C CYS A 70 -1.40 6.12 30.38
N VAL A 71 -1.20 6.74 29.20
CA VAL A 71 -0.72 8.13 29.10
C VAL A 71 -1.83 9.15 29.38
N PHE A 72 -3.06 8.85 28.98
CA PHE A 72 -4.18 9.79 29.02
C PHE A 72 -5.15 9.57 30.19
N ASP A 73 -4.91 8.54 31.01
CA ASP A 73 -5.80 8.17 32.11
C ASP A 73 -5.88 9.28 33.16
N GLY A 74 -7.10 9.65 33.55
CA GLY A 74 -7.34 10.77 34.49
C GLY A 74 -7.16 12.17 33.89
N HIS A 75 -6.72 12.30 32.63
CA HIS A 75 -6.52 13.60 31.97
C HIS A 75 -7.59 13.93 30.93
N VAL A 76 -8.22 12.92 30.32
CA VAL A 76 -9.17 13.10 29.22
C VAL A 76 -10.37 12.14 29.36
N ARG A 77 -11.45 12.38 28.61
CA ARG A 77 -12.58 11.44 28.58
C ARG A 77 -12.24 10.27 27.67
N ALA A 78 -12.73 9.07 28.01
CA ALA A 78 -12.52 7.88 27.18
C ALA A 78 -13.05 8.02 25.74
N SER A 79 -14.02 8.91 25.53
CA SER A 79 -14.61 9.22 24.22
C SER A 79 -13.82 10.25 23.40
N ASP A 80 -12.85 10.95 23.98
CA ASP A 80 -12.09 11.98 23.26
C ASP A 80 -11.16 11.33 22.23
N SER A 81 -10.95 11.99 21.10
CA SER A 81 -10.14 11.44 20.00
C SER A 81 -8.67 11.74 20.22
N VAL A 82 -7.85 10.70 20.32
CA VAL A 82 -6.39 10.77 20.31
C VAL A 82 -5.91 10.70 18.87
N TRP A 83 -5.05 11.64 18.50
CA TRP A 83 -4.43 11.74 17.19
C TRP A 83 -2.92 11.72 17.31
N LEU A 84 -2.25 11.20 16.30
CA LEU A 84 -0.81 11.36 16.12
C LEU A 84 -0.53 12.53 15.17
N ALA A 85 0.05 13.59 15.68
CA ALA A 85 0.62 14.65 14.85
C ALA A 85 2.01 14.24 14.38
N VAL A 86 2.25 14.34 13.07
CA VAL A 86 3.52 14.02 12.44
C VAL A 86 4.01 15.25 11.68
N THR A 87 5.23 15.69 11.97
CA THR A 87 5.84 16.89 11.36
C THR A 87 7.22 16.55 10.82
N PHE A 88 7.67 17.30 9.82
CA PHE A 88 9.11 17.39 9.56
C PHE A 88 9.79 18.08 10.74
N ALA A 89 10.96 17.61 11.14
CA ALA A 89 11.64 18.11 12.35
C ALA A 89 11.95 19.62 12.31
N ASN A 90 12.12 20.19 11.10
CA ASN A 90 12.34 21.63 10.88
C ASN A 90 11.05 22.46 10.97
N ALA A 91 9.87 21.84 10.84
CA ALA A 91 8.57 22.49 10.91
C ALA A 91 7.91 22.37 12.30
N THR A 92 8.51 21.62 13.22
CA THR A 92 7.93 21.32 14.55
C THR A 92 7.59 22.57 15.36
N ALA A 93 8.44 23.60 15.34
CA ALA A 93 8.19 24.85 16.08
C ALA A 93 7.03 25.70 15.49
N ALA A 94 6.77 25.56 14.19
CA ALA A 94 5.70 26.25 13.50
C ALA A 94 4.35 25.50 13.60
N PHE A 95 4.35 24.24 14.05
CA PHE A 95 3.12 23.47 14.20
C PHE A 95 2.18 24.13 15.21
N ARG A 96 0.89 24.17 14.87
CA ARG A 96 -0.18 24.66 15.73
C ARG A 96 -1.25 23.57 15.82
N ASN A 97 -1.74 23.32 17.03
CA ASN A 97 -2.79 22.35 17.24
C ASN A 97 -4.06 22.81 16.53
N PRO A 98 -4.71 21.96 15.72
CA PRO A 98 -5.96 22.33 15.07
C PRO A 98 -7.06 22.52 16.12
N PRO A 99 -7.99 23.46 15.91
CA PRO A 99 -9.09 23.71 16.83
C PRO A 99 -10.12 22.57 16.87
N SER A 100 -10.16 21.71 15.86
CA SER A 100 -11.07 20.55 15.78
C SER A 100 -10.57 19.53 14.76
N ALA A 101 -11.16 18.33 14.75
CA ALA A 101 -10.83 17.28 13.78
C ALA A 101 -11.11 17.73 12.32
N ALA A 102 -12.14 18.56 12.10
CA ALA A 102 -12.46 19.09 10.77
C ALA A 102 -11.40 20.06 10.23
N ALA A 103 -10.58 20.67 11.10
CA ALA A 103 -9.49 21.55 10.70
C ALA A 103 -8.19 20.80 10.38
N ILE A 104 -8.17 19.47 10.53
CA ILE A 104 -7.01 18.65 10.16
C ILE A 104 -6.89 18.62 8.63
N PRO A 105 -5.76 19.06 8.05
CA PRO A 105 -5.58 19.01 6.61
C PRO A 105 -5.46 17.56 6.13
N PRO A 106 -5.98 17.22 4.95
CA PRO A 106 -5.88 15.88 4.41
C PRO A 106 -4.41 15.52 4.11
N TYR A 107 -4.11 14.22 4.15
CA TYR A 107 -2.77 13.68 3.91
C TYR A 107 -2.08 14.22 2.64
N GLY A 108 -2.83 14.45 1.55
CA GLY A 108 -2.28 15.02 0.32
C GLY A 108 -1.60 16.39 0.48
N ARG A 109 -1.91 17.13 1.55
CA ARG A 109 -1.26 18.41 1.88
C ARG A 109 -0.02 18.28 2.74
N LEU A 110 0.39 17.08 3.17
CA LEU A 110 1.55 16.85 4.04
C LEU A 110 2.81 17.58 3.54
N ARG A 111 3.14 17.48 2.24
CA ARG A 111 4.34 18.15 1.69
C ARG A 111 4.25 19.67 1.76
N ALA A 112 3.07 20.24 1.56
CA ALA A 112 2.87 21.69 1.58
C ALA A 112 2.74 22.24 3.01
N ALA A 113 2.05 21.52 3.89
CA ALA A 113 1.83 21.88 5.29
C ALA A 113 3.00 21.50 6.20
N LEU A 114 3.92 20.65 5.71
CA LEU A 114 5.02 20.04 6.47
C LEU A 114 4.58 19.27 7.72
N ALA A 115 3.29 18.95 7.79
CA ALA A 115 2.66 18.27 8.90
C ALA A 115 1.35 17.61 8.44
N TYR A 116 0.95 16.57 9.15
CA TYR A 116 -0.38 15.97 9.06
C TYR A 116 -0.72 15.29 10.38
N MET A 117 -1.99 14.91 10.54
CA MET A 117 -2.44 14.13 11.69
C MET A 117 -3.10 12.84 11.21
N THR A 118 -2.87 11.75 11.92
CA THR A 118 -3.33 10.42 11.56
C THR A 118 -3.52 9.54 12.79
N LEU A 119 -3.87 8.26 12.58
CA LEU A 119 -4.04 7.23 13.61
C LEU A 119 -5.03 7.67 14.69
N GLU A 120 -6.18 8.19 14.26
CA GLU A 120 -7.27 8.53 15.17
C GLU A 120 -7.74 7.28 15.94
N ALA A 121 -7.81 7.39 17.25
CA ALA A 121 -8.39 6.38 18.13
C ALA A 121 -9.04 7.05 19.34
N PRO A 122 -10.12 6.49 19.91
CA PRO A 122 -10.66 7.00 21.16
C PRO A 122 -9.63 6.82 22.29
N ALA A 123 -9.57 7.76 23.23
CA ALA A 123 -8.64 7.69 24.36
C ALA A 123 -8.78 6.40 25.17
N GLY A 124 -10.01 5.85 25.28
CA GLY A 124 -10.27 4.57 25.91
C GLY A 124 -9.59 3.36 25.24
N ALA A 125 -9.14 3.47 23.98
CA ALA A 125 -8.34 2.45 23.31
C ALA A 125 -6.92 2.32 23.90
N TYR A 126 -6.45 3.34 24.63
CA TYR A 126 -5.16 3.40 25.29
C TYR A 126 -5.26 3.35 26.82
N ALA A 127 -6.42 2.99 27.38
CA ALA A 127 -6.61 2.86 28.83
C ALA A 127 -5.78 1.71 29.43
N CYS A 128 -5.42 1.81 30.72
CA CYS A 128 -4.89 0.67 31.46
C CYS A 128 -5.99 -0.37 31.81
N PRO A 129 -5.63 -1.65 32.01
CA PRO A 129 -4.34 -2.25 31.66
C PRO A 129 -4.20 -2.36 30.13
N ALA A 130 -2.95 -2.36 29.65
CA ALA A 130 -2.67 -2.52 28.24
C ALA A 130 -3.30 -3.82 27.70
N ARG A 131 -4.28 -3.68 26.79
CA ARG A 131 -5.07 -4.82 26.28
C ARG A 131 -4.31 -5.69 25.28
N SER A 132 -3.24 -5.16 24.69
CA SER A 132 -2.33 -5.90 23.81
C SER A 132 -0.97 -5.21 23.76
N PRO A 133 0.15 -5.94 23.84
CA PRO A 133 1.43 -5.39 23.41
C PRO A 133 1.34 -5.13 21.90
N GLY A 134 1.61 -3.91 21.48
CA GLY A 134 1.52 -3.56 20.07
C GLY A 134 2.10 -2.21 19.77
N VAL A 135 2.47 -2.05 18.50
CA VAL A 135 3.09 -0.83 17.98
C VAL A 135 2.07 -0.06 17.14
N LEU A 136 2.20 1.25 17.10
CA LEU A 136 1.54 2.10 16.12
C LEU A 136 2.45 2.26 14.91
N ARG A 137 1.97 1.87 13.73
CA ARG A 137 2.76 1.95 12.49
C ARG A 137 2.37 3.20 11.73
N VAL A 138 3.28 4.17 11.68
CA VAL A 138 3.08 5.43 10.95
C VAL A 138 3.39 5.21 9.48
N GLY A 139 2.47 5.65 8.62
CA GLY A 139 2.56 5.60 7.17
C GLY A 139 2.22 4.25 6.51
N SER A 140 1.49 3.38 7.21
CA SER A 140 1.23 2.01 6.72
C SER A 140 0.10 1.88 5.71
N ASP A 141 -0.68 2.94 5.45
CA ASP A 141 -1.83 2.89 4.55
C ASP A 141 -1.42 3.31 3.14
N THR A 142 -1.11 2.32 2.30
CA THR A 142 -0.74 2.54 0.89
C THR A 142 -1.91 2.94 0.01
N THR A 143 -3.15 2.90 0.51
CA THR A 143 -4.35 3.31 -0.23
C THR A 143 -4.61 4.81 -0.16
N CYS A 144 -3.86 5.53 0.68
CA CYS A 144 -3.92 6.99 0.80
C CYS A 144 -3.56 7.70 -0.51
N GLY A 145 -4.56 7.95 -1.35
CA GLY A 145 -4.46 8.77 -2.56
C GLY A 145 -4.66 10.26 -2.28
N ALA A 146 -4.13 11.10 -3.17
CA ALA A 146 -4.16 12.57 -3.05
C ALA A 146 -5.57 13.20 -3.02
N GLN A 147 -6.63 12.46 -3.35
CA GLN A 147 -7.96 13.01 -3.67
C GLN A 147 -9.14 12.29 -2.99
N ARG A 148 -8.94 11.14 -2.31
CA ARG A 148 -10.06 10.28 -1.84
C ARG A 148 -9.89 9.64 -0.45
N GLY A 149 -8.90 10.06 0.33
CA GLY A 149 -8.79 9.59 1.72
C GLY A 149 -9.73 10.38 2.64
N PRO A 150 -10.25 9.77 3.74
CA PRO A 150 -10.72 10.54 4.89
C PRO A 150 -9.65 11.55 5.32
N ALA A 151 -10.04 12.65 5.99
CA ALA A 151 -9.13 13.72 6.42
C ALA A 151 -7.92 13.23 7.27
N ALA A 152 -7.96 11.98 7.75
CA ALA A 152 -7.07 11.34 8.71
C ALA A 152 -6.17 10.21 8.18
N CYS A 153 -5.89 10.15 6.87
CA CYS A 153 -5.23 8.99 6.25
C CYS A 153 -3.79 8.72 6.78
N ASN A 154 -3.45 7.45 7.06
CA ASN A 154 -2.12 7.04 7.56
C ASN A 154 -1.13 6.74 6.42
N GLY A 155 -0.99 7.70 5.50
CA GLY A 155 -0.29 7.51 4.24
C GLY A 155 1.25 7.45 4.34
N PRO A 156 1.94 6.82 3.37
CA PRO A 156 3.37 6.54 3.45
C PRO A 156 4.21 7.82 3.47
N LEU A 157 5.17 7.92 4.38
CA LEU A 157 5.95 9.14 4.56
C LEU A 157 6.75 9.48 3.29
N PRO A 158 6.72 10.75 2.83
CA PRO A 158 7.12 11.11 1.47
C PRO A 158 8.62 11.27 1.25
N SER A 159 9.44 11.17 2.30
CA SER A 159 10.89 11.40 2.24
C SER A 159 11.60 10.71 3.41
N PRO A 160 12.94 10.65 3.43
CA PRO A 160 13.68 10.10 4.56
C PRO A 160 13.51 10.85 5.90
N GLY A 161 12.89 12.03 5.92
CA GLY A 161 12.73 12.86 7.11
C GLY A 161 13.97 13.74 7.39
N PRO A 162 14.28 14.05 8.67
CA PRO A 162 13.72 13.45 9.87
C PRO A 162 12.32 13.98 10.26
N TYR A 163 11.55 13.13 10.93
CA TYR A 163 10.20 13.42 11.42
C TYR A 163 10.15 13.54 12.95
N ARG A 164 9.24 14.35 13.48
CA ARG A 164 8.89 14.38 14.91
C ARG A 164 7.41 14.16 15.08
N VAL A 165 7.05 13.48 16.17
CA VAL A 165 5.65 13.17 16.48
C VAL A 165 5.26 13.56 17.89
N LYS A 166 3.98 13.85 18.08
CA LYS A 166 3.34 13.94 19.40
C LYS A 166 1.92 13.40 19.32
N PHE A 167 1.39 12.94 20.45
CA PHE A 167 -0.04 12.68 20.55
C PHE A 167 -0.77 13.96 20.96
N LEU A 168 -1.92 14.18 20.34
CA LEU A 168 -2.82 15.29 20.62
C LEU A 168 -4.23 14.73 20.84
N VAL A 169 -4.85 15.11 21.95
CA VAL A 169 -6.23 14.73 22.26
C VAL A 169 -7.15 15.88 21.91
N LEU A 170 -8.10 15.62 21.00
CA LEU A 170 -9.15 16.53 20.60
C LEU A 170 -10.46 16.11 21.24
N GLY A 171 -11.01 16.99 22.08
CA GLY A 171 -12.36 16.88 22.62
C GLY A 171 -13.37 17.69 21.80
N PRO A 172 -14.65 17.70 22.20
CA PRO A 172 -15.71 18.40 21.47
C PRO A 172 -15.51 19.92 21.34
N ARG A 173 -14.72 20.52 22.24
CA ARG A 173 -14.44 21.96 22.29
C ARG A 173 -13.01 22.32 21.83
N GLY A 174 -12.29 21.35 21.28
CA GLY A 174 -10.92 21.53 20.78
C GLY A 174 -9.86 20.76 21.57
N PRO A 175 -8.59 21.18 21.50
CA PRO A 175 -7.48 20.50 22.16
C PRO A 175 -7.64 20.41 23.67
N VAL A 176 -7.49 19.20 24.23
CA VAL A 176 -7.64 18.92 25.66
C VAL A 176 -6.29 18.62 26.32
N ALA A 177 -5.52 17.73 25.70
CA ALA A 177 -4.21 17.31 26.21
C ALA A 177 -3.26 16.98 25.06
N GLU A 178 -1.95 17.09 25.30
CA GLU A 178 -0.92 16.74 24.31
C GLU A 178 0.33 16.20 24.98
N THR A 179 1.10 15.36 24.27
CA THR A 179 2.37 14.83 24.76
C THR A 179 3.54 15.70 24.31
N GLN A 180 4.73 15.44 24.85
CA GLN A 180 5.94 16.07 24.34
C GLN A 180 6.21 15.55 22.92
N TRP A 181 7.04 16.30 22.18
CA TRP A 181 7.54 15.85 20.88
C TRP A 181 8.57 14.73 21.06
N SER A 182 8.55 13.75 20.16
CA SER A 182 9.56 12.71 20.08
C SER A 182 10.93 13.25 19.68
N GLU A 183 11.95 12.43 19.92
CA GLU A 183 13.21 12.57 19.21
C GLU A 183 13.02 12.47 17.69
N PRO A 184 13.90 13.09 16.87
CA PRO A 184 13.83 12.99 15.42
C PRO A 184 13.95 11.54 14.93
N VAL A 185 12.99 11.11 14.11
CA VAL A 185 12.95 9.78 13.49
C VAL A 185 13.35 9.90 12.03
N GLY A 186 14.52 9.38 11.68
CA GLY A 186 14.96 9.22 10.30
C GLY A 186 14.46 7.90 9.70
N LEU A 187 14.06 7.94 8.43
CA LEU A 187 13.70 6.75 7.66
C LEU A 187 14.90 6.20 6.88
N ARG A 188 14.79 4.95 6.43
CA ARG A 188 15.83 4.34 5.59
C ARG A 188 15.81 4.97 4.20
N GLN A 189 16.97 5.28 3.65
CA GLN A 189 17.06 5.70 2.25
C GLN A 189 16.97 4.48 1.34
N ALA A 190 15.97 4.47 0.46
CA ALA A 190 15.94 3.54 -0.65
C ALA A 190 17.01 3.97 -1.66
N HIS A 191 18.06 3.18 -1.80
CA HIS A 191 19.02 3.33 -2.88
C HIS A 191 18.47 2.54 -4.06
N MET A 192 18.29 3.17 -5.22
CA MET A 192 18.05 2.42 -6.45
C MET A 192 19.28 1.53 -6.67
N VAL A 193 19.08 0.22 -6.56
CA VAL A 193 20.06 -0.73 -7.08
C VAL A 193 20.15 -0.44 -8.58
N PRO A 194 21.34 -0.14 -9.14
CA PRO A 194 21.49 0.01 -10.57
C PRO A 194 20.98 -1.27 -11.20
N VAL A 195 19.83 -1.19 -11.89
CA VAL A 195 19.39 -2.25 -12.76
C VAL A 195 20.31 -2.14 -13.96
N THR A 196 21.47 -2.78 -13.88
CA THR A 196 22.27 -3.00 -15.09
C THR A 196 21.31 -3.68 -16.07
N PRO A 197 21.08 -3.12 -17.27
CA PRO A 197 20.31 -3.81 -18.28
C PRO A 197 21.03 -5.13 -18.46
N SER A 198 20.40 -6.21 -17.99
CA SER A 198 20.88 -7.56 -18.16
C SER A 198 20.91 -7.78 -19.66
N GLY A 199 22.05 -7.49 -20.28
CA GLY A 199 22.38 -7.98 -21.61
C GLY A 199 22.16 -9.47 -21.52
N ARG A 200 21.16 -9.96 -22.26
CA ARG A 200 20.69 -11.36 -22.31
C ARG A 200 21.78 -12.29 -21.80
N SER A 201 21.63 -12.72 -20.54
CA SER A 201 22.66 -13.44 -19.81
C SER A 201 23.22 -14.54 -20.70
N ALA A 202 24.51 -14.45 -21.04
CA ALA A 202 25.19 -15.49 -21.80
C ALA A 202 24.97 -16.86 -21.14
N GLY A 203 24.82 -16.89 -19.81
CA GLY A 203 24.45 -18.09 -19.06
C GLY A 203 23.08 -18.68 -19.43
N MET A 204 22.08 -17.84 -19.74
CA MET A 204 20.78 -18.33 -20.22
C MET A 204 20.91 -18.97 -21.61
N ILE A 205 21.69 -18.35 -22.50
CA ILE A 205 21.94 -18.90 -23.85
C ILE A 205 22.67 -20.25 -23.74
N VAL A 206 23.75 -20.31 -22.96
CA VAL A 206 24.53 -21.53 -22.72
C VAL A 206 23.67 -22.63 -22.08
N LEU A 207 22.84 -22.29 -21.09
CA LEU A 207 21.96 -23.27 -20.45
C LEU A 207 20.92 -23.81 -21.44
N THR A 208 20.29 -22.94 -22.24
CA THR A 208 19.32 -23.38 -23.25
C THR A 208 19.96 -24.24 -24.34
N SER A 209 21.20 -23.94 -24.77
CA SER A 209 21.90 -24.76 -25.76
C SER A 209 22.27 -26.14 -25.20
N ILE A 210 22.79 -26.20 -23.96
CA ILE A 210 23.12 -27.48 -23.30
C ILE A 210 21.86 -28.34 -23.16
N LEU A 211 20.77 -27.77 -22.63
CA LEU A 211 19.52 -28.51 -22.45
C LEU A 211 18.94 -28.97 -23.78
N SER A 212 19.02 -28.15 -24.84
CA SER A 212 18.57 -28.52 -26.17
C SER A 212 19.37 -29.68 -26.77
N ILE A 213 20.70 -29.65 -26.65
CA ILE A 213 21.58 -30.72 -27.15
C ILE A 213 21.34 -32.02 -26.39
N LEU A 214 21.30 -31.96 -25.05
CA LEU A 214 21.05 -33.15 -24.21
C LEU A 214 19.68 -33.78 -24.53
N PHE A 215 18.65 -32.95 -24.71
CA PHE A 215 17.32 -33.44 -25.09
C PHE A 215 17.32 -34.14 -26.47
N ALA A 216 17.99 -33.56 -27.47
CA ALA A 216 18.11 -34.16 -28.79
C ALA A 216 18.86 -35.51 -28.75
N VAL A 217 19.94 -35.61 -27.97
CA VAL A 217 20.69 -36.87 -27.77
C VAL A 217 19.81 -37.92 -27.10
N LEU A 218 19.09 -37.56 -26.04
CA LEU A 218 18.16 -38.47 -25.37
C LEU A 218 17.06 -38.98 -26.31
N LEU A 219 16.50 -38.10 -27.14
CA LEU A 219 15.48 -38.46 -28.12
C LEU A 219 16.04 -39.42 -29.19
N ALA A 220 17.25 -39.14 -29.70
CA ALA A 220 17.92 -40.01 -30.67
C ALA A 220 18.21 -41.40 -30.09
N CYS A 221 18.70 -41.47 -28.85
CA CYS A 221 18.89 -42.74 -28.14
C CYS A 221 17.57 -43.49 -27.95
N LEU A 222 16.49 -42.80 -27.57
CA LEU A 222 15.16 -43.40 -27.45
C LEU A 222 14.68 -44.00 -28.77
N VAL A 223 14.79 -43.25 -29.87
CA VAL A 223 14.40 -43.73 -31.21
C VAL A 223 15.25 -44.94 -31.62
N ALA A 224 16.56 -44.88 -31.40
CA ALA A 224 17.46 -45.99 -31.70
C ALA A 224 17.06 -47.26 -30.93
N LEU A 225 16.75 -47.13 -29.63
CA LEU A 225 16.25 -48.23 -28.78
C LEU A 225 14.91 -48.76 -29.28
N LEU A 226 13.97 -47.90 -29.67
CA LEU A 226 12.68 -48.33 -30.22
C LEU A 226 12.87 -49.11 -31.53
N VAL A 227 13.69 -48.62 -32.45
CA VAL A 227 13.97 -49.29 -33.74
C VAL A 227 14.68 -50.63 -33.53
N THR A 228 15.71 -50.66 -32.68
CA THR A 228 16.43 -51.91 -32.39
C THR A 228 15.53 -52.91 -31.65
N CYS A 229 14.76 -52.50 -30.64
CA CYS A 229 13.80 -53.37 -29.97
C CYS A 229 12.71 -53.89 -30.92
N SER A 230 12.15 -53.05 -31.80
CA SER A 230 11.17 -53.48 -32.81
C SER A 230 11.76 -54.49 -33.78
N SER A 231 13.03 -54.33 -34.19
CA SER A 231 13.71 -55.31 -35.06
C SER A 231 13.94 -56.67 -34.39
N VAL A 232 14.19 -56.69 -33.07
CA VAL A 232 14.37 -57.93 -32.29
C VAL A 232 13.03 -58.67 -32.11
N PHE A 233 11.91 -57.96 -31.95
CA PHE A 233 10.58 -58.57 -31.85
C PHE A 233 10.02 -59.06 -33.21
N SER A 234 10.36 -58.41 -34.33
CA SER A 234 9.91 -58.85 -35.67
C SER A 234 10.68 -60.06 -36.22
N THR A 235 11.88 -60.38 -35.72
CA THR A 235 12.66 -61.56 -36.18
C THR A 235 12.23 -62.89 -35.55
N LYS A 236 11.22 -62.91 -34.68
CA LYS A 236 10.69 -64.15 -34.08
C LYS A 236 9.18 -64.29 -34.29
N ALA A 237 8.73 -64.18 -35.53
CA ALA A 237 7.50 -64.85 -35.95
C ALA A 237 7.89 -66.27 -36.37
N ASP A 238 7.78 -67.23 -35.44
CA ASP A 238 7.92 -68.65 -35.75
C ASP A 238 6.92 -68.99 -36.87
N ALA A 239 7.46 -69.36 -38.04
CA ALA A 239 6.67 -69.79 -39.18
C ALA A 239 6.01 -71.14 -38.82
N VAL A 240 4.77 -71.09 -38.34
CA VAL A 240 3.92 -72.28 -38.22
C VAL A 240 3.70 -72.83 -39.63
N SER A 241 4.41 -73.90 -39.98
CA SER A 241 4.26 -74.58 -41.26
C SER A 241 2.94 -75.35 -41.28
N VAL A 242 1.91 -74.77 -41.88
CA VAL A 242 0.67 -75.51 -42.20
C VAL A 242 0.97 -76.49 -43.32
N ARG A 243 1.04 -77.79 -43.00
CA ARG A 243 1.29 -78.86 -43.97
C ARG A 243 0.02 -79.11 -44.78
N ARG A 244 -0.07 -78.51 -45.98
CA ARG A 244 -1.10 -78.83 -46.98
C ARG A 244 -0.82 -80.20 -47.61
N TYR A 245 -1.67 -81.17 -47.30
CA TYR A 245 -1.77 -82.39 -48.10
C TYR A 245 -2.67 -82.09 -49.30
N ASN A 246 -2.15 -82.28 -50.52
CA ASN A 246 -2.95 -82.20 -51.73
C ASN A 246 -2.73 -83.47 -52.54
N THR A 247 -3.82 -84.21 -52.72
CA THR A 247 -3.92 -85.51 -53.38
C THR A 247 -4.02 -85.30 -54.89
N HIS A 248 -3.09 -85.87 -55.66
CA HIS A 248 -3.29 -86.00 -57.10
C HIS A 248 -2.93 -87.41 -57.58
N HIS A 249 -3.97 -88.05 -58.12
CA HIS A 249 -3.98 -89.34 -58.79
C HIS A 249 -3.57 -89.17 -60.27
N VAL A 250 -3.02 -90.26 -60.81
CA VAL A 250 -3.04 -90.71 -62.22
C VAL A 250 -1.96 -90.16 -63.18
N TYR A 251 -1.38 -91.17 -63.85
CA TYR A 251 -0.30 -91.26 -64.83
C TYR A 251 -0.30 -90.25 -65.98
N ASP A 252 0.92 -89.93 -66.46
CA ASP A 252 1.25 -90.20 -67.87
C ASP A 252 2.75 -90.47 -68.07
N GLN A 253 2.99 -91.44 -68.95
CA GLN A 253 4.26 -92.11 -69.26
C GLN A 253 5.19 -91.23 -70.12
N PRO A 254 6.51 -91.16 -69.85
CA PRO A 254 7.46 -90.63 -70.82
C PRO A 254 7.87 -91.69 -71.84
N ALA A 255 7.77 -91.33 -73.11
CA ALA A 255 8.21 -92.10 -74.27
C ALA A 255 9.73 -92.33 -74.29
N ALA A 256 10.16 -93.58 -74.50
CA ALA A 256 11.43 -94.05 -75.07
C ALA A 256 11.35 -95.59 -75.14
N ARG A 257 11.76 -96.37 -76.16
CA ARG A 257 12.78 -96.23 -77.19
C ARG A 257 12.50 -97.23 -78.34
N LEU A 258 13.07 -96.90 -79.51
CA LEU A 258 13.52 -97.76 -80.63
C LEU A 258 12.46 -98.55 -81.41
#